data_AF-R4KFY9-F1
#
_entry.id   AF-R4KFY9-F1
#
_cell.length_a   1.000
_cell.length_b   1.000
_cell.length_c   1.000
_cell.angle_alpha   90.00
_cell.angle_beta   90.00
_cell.angle_gamma   90.00
#
_symmetry.space_group_name_H-M   'P 1'
#
loop_
_entity.id
_entity.type
_entity.pdbx_description
1 polymer ?
#
loop_
_entity_poly.entity_id
_entity_poly.type
_entity_poly.pdbx_seq_one_letter_code
_entity_poly.pdbx_strand_id
1 'polypeptide(L)'
;MLIEIFTKQLNKKNIILTLLATEPHLNSTGEKITVPGLVLHITANYLLFNISSPAWAERIVPLLFSIKPINASGQLYEPVSDMKIIVTAKSFEPTSILPYLHELSHLDLERGELLGVRLVEWRSRDVAVVAGAETAVQGGIITARIKFNPHFRDSQYNCQACIDQVSIGELLKPLSPEFARTPLQPRITGPVIQARLSANCSKWAEFINRQSVPVIYQQAADLYLVDYGEAGQLIFKQKPDRREILCSIELTNPQIISADFIDMLHNLLGVGELTILHTAENILLPPEQLMYNLSFHKEPDFYSFTVSKGCFTGMYDIKKLTLTLSGSVEINKEGVPPDTIQHIHTKMAEYMYKVLEHAV
;
A
#
# COMPACT_ATOMS: atom_id res chain seq x y z
N MET A 1 4.02 -1.53 -8.37
CA MET A 1 4.77 -0.93 -9.48
C MET A 1 5.78 -1.89 -10.11
N LEU A 2 5.99 -1.80 -11.42
CA LEU A 2 7.14 -2.35 -12.14
C LEU A 2 7.62 -1.32 -13.18
N ILE A 3 8.92 -1.02 -13.20
CA ILE A 3 9.59 -0.21 -14.21
C ILE A 3 10.64 -1.10 -14.86
N GLU A 4 10.50 -1.31 -16.17
CA GLU A 4 11.44 -2.07 -16.98
C GLU A 4 12.26 -1.11 -17.83
N ILE A 5 13.58 -1.11 -17.65
CA ILE A 5 14.52 -0.31 -18.45
C ILE A 5 15.42 -1.25 -19.23
N PHE A 6 15.46 -1.08 -20.55
CA PHE A 6 16.31 -1.86 -21.44
C PHE A 6 17.29 -0.94 -22.18
N THR A 7 18.57 -1.30 -22.24
CA THR A 7 19.58 -0.60 -23.05
C THR A 7 20.60 -1.59 -23.65
N LYS A 8 21.11 -1.27 -24.84
CA LYS A 8 22.21 -2.02 -25.48
C LYS A 8 23.58 -1.39 -25.19
N GLN A 9 23.63 -0.27 -24.46
CA GLN A 9 24.87 0.42 -24.10
C GLN A 9 25.61 -0.29 -22.95
N LEU A 10 26.33 -1.37 -23.27
CA LEU A 10 27.09 -2.15 -22.29
C LEU A 10 28.22 -1.37 -21.61
N ASN A 11 28.70 -0.29 -22.22
CA ASN A 11 29.66 0.63 -21.60
C ASN A 11 29.11 1.31 -20.33
N LYS A 12 27.78 1.32 -20.13
CA LYS A 12 27.14 1.79 -18.89
C LYS A 12 27.26 0.81 -17.73
N LYS A 13 27.57 -0.45 -18.01
CA LYS A 13 27.69 -1.51 -16.99
C LYS A 13 28.55 -1.09 -15.81
N ASN A 14 29.76 -0.58 -16.05
CA ASN A 14 30.69 -0.26 -14.97
C ASN A 14 30.15 0.84 -14.05
N ILE A 15 29.57 1.90 -14.62
CA ILE A 15 29.00 3.01 -13.85
C ILE A 15 27.84 2.52 -12.97
N ILE A 16 26.98 1.67 -13.53
CA ILE A 16 25.86 1.07 -12.80
C ILE A 16 26.36 0.13 -11.70
N LEU A 17 27.35 -0.72 -11.98
CA LEU A 17 27.92 -1.60 -10.97
C LEU A 17 28.59 -0.82 -9.83
N THR A 18 29.27 0.28 -10.13
CA THR A 18 29.83 1.18 -9.12
C THR A 18 28.74 1.79 -8.25
N LEU A 19 27.61 2.21 -8.84
CA LEU A 19 26.45 2.69 -8.08
C LEU A 19 25.88 1.60 -7.15
N LEU A 20 25.74 0.37 -7.64
CA LEU A 20 25.15 -0.72 -6.87
C LEU A 20 26.08 -1.26 -5.79
N ALA A 21 27.39 -1.16 -5.97
CA ALA A 21 28.39 -1.62 -5.00
C ALA A 21 28.31 -0.90 -3.65
N THR A 22 27.69 0.29 -3.60
CA THR A 22 27.49 1.05 -2.36
C THR A 22 26.23 0.66 -1.58
N GLU A 23 25.39 -0.23 -2.12
CA GLU A 23 24.11 -0.56 -1.51
C GLU A 23 24.21 -1.68 -0.47
N PRO A 24 23.51 -1.56 0.67
CA PRO A 24 23.36 -2.66 1.60
C PRO A 24 22.53 -3.78 0.95
N HIS A 25 22.84 -5.04 1.29
CA HIS A 25 22.13 -6.23 0.80
C HIS A 25 22.27 -6.51 -0.72
N LEU A 26 23.34 -6.00 -1.35
CA LEU A 26 23.71 -6.41 -2.70
C LEU A 26 23.96 -7.92 -2.78
N ASN A 27 23.20 -8.59 -3.65
CA ASN A 27 23.40 -10.00 -4.00
C ASN A 27 23.70 -10.13 -5.48
N SER A 28 24.66 -10.98 -5.83
CA SER A 28 25.09 -11.25 -7.20
C SER A 28 25.08 -12.76 -7.46
N THR A 29 24.40 -13.19 -8.53
CA THR A 29 24.34 -14.59 -8.97
C THR A 29 24.42 -14.66 -10.49
N GLY A 30 25.60 -15.04 -11.00
CA GLY A 30 25.86 -15.13 -12.44
C GLY A 30 25.65 -13.78 -13.15
N GLU A 31 24.66 -13.73 -14.05
CA GLU A 31 24.29 -12.54 -14.82
C GLU A 31 23.26 -11.64 -14.12
N LYS A 32 22.84 -11.99 -12.90
CA LYS A 32 21.79 -11.29 -12.15
C LYS A 32 22.37 -10.62 -10.92
N ILE A 33 22.04 -9.34 -10.75
CA ILE A 33 22.35 -8.56 -9.55
C ILE A 33 21.03 -8.11 -8.94
N THR A 34 20.88 -8.26 -7.63
CA THR A 34 19.67 -7.93 -6.89
C THR A 34 20.01 -7.05 -5.70
N VAL A 35 19.30 -5.94 -5.58
CA VAL A 35 19.24 -5.09 -4.39
C VAL A 35 17.77 -4.86 -4.06
N PRO A 36 17.41 -4.47 -2.82
CA PRO A 36 16.03 -4.13 -2.50
C PRO A 36 15.45 -3.11 -3.49
N GLY A 37 14.36 -3.48 -4.18
CA GLY A 37 13.70 -2.62 -5.16
C GLY A 37 14.26 -2.63 -6.59
N LEU A 38 15.31 -3.40 -6.88
CA LEU A 38 15.91 -3.49 -8.23
C LEU A 38 16.53 -4.87 -8.50
N VAL A 39 16.21 -5.41 -9.66
CA VAL A 39 16.89 -6.56 -10.26
C VAL A 39 17.52 -6.14 -11.59
N LEU A 40 18.82 -6.29 -11.71
CA LEU A 40 19.59 -6.02 -12.92
C LEU A 40 20.04 -7.34 -13.56
N HIS A 41 19.67 -7.54 -14.82
CA HIS A 41 20.16 -8.60 -15.68
C HIS A 41 21.22 -8.04 -16.63
N ILE A 42 22.40 -8.65 -16.63
CA ILE A 42 23.57 -8.25 -17.42
C ILE A 42 23.91 -9.38 -18.39
N THR A 43 23.57 -9.20 -19.65
CA THR A 43 23.93 -10.18 -20.69
C THR A 43 25.11 -9.69 -21.51
N ALA A 44 25.55 -10.52 -22.46
CA ALA A 44 26.56 -10.15 -23.44
C ALA A 44 26.14 -8.99 -24.38
N ASN A 45 24.84 -8.67 -24.48
CA ASN A 45 24.32 -7.75 -25.50
C ASN A 45 23.46 -6.60 -24.96
N TYR A 46 22.98 -6.69 -23.72
CA TYR A 46 22.10 -5.69 -23.13
C TYR A 46 22.14 -5.69 -21.61
N LEU A 47 21.65 -4.59 -21.04
CA LEU A 47 21.29 -4.45 -19.63
C LEU A 47 19.77 -4.33 -19.52
N LEU A 48 19.16 -5.11 -18.63
CA LEU A 48 17.73 -5.06 -18.33
C LEU A 48 17.55 -4.82 -16.83
N PHE A 49 16.88 -3.74 -16.49
CA PHE A 49 16.56 -3.35 -15.12
C PHE A 49 15.08 -3.58 -14.86
N ASN A 50 14.76 -4.39 -13.87
CA ASN A 50 13.42 -4.56 -13.34
C ASN A 50 13.37 -3.87 -11.97
N ILE A 51 12.72 -2.71 -11.93
CA ILE A 51 12.72 -1.80 -10.79
C ILE A 51 11.32 -1.76 -10.17
N SER A 52 11.23 -1.95 -8.86
CA SER A 52 9.99 -1.81 -8.09
C SER A 52 9.98 -0.58 -7.18
N SER A 53 11.06 0.22 -7.16
CA SER A 53 11.17 1.47 -6.39
C SER A 53 11.39 2.69 -7.31
N PRO A 54 10.59 3.77 -7.19
CA PRO A 54 10.78 4.98 -7.99
C PRO A 54 12.17 5.61 -7.81
N ALA A 55 12.71 5.55 -6.59
CA ALA A 55 14.02 6.11 -6.26
C ALA A 55 15.16 5.45 -7.08
N TRP A 56 15.02 4.16 -7.40
CA TRP A 56 15.99 3.48 -8.25
C TRP A 56 15.94 4.00 -9.69
N ALA A 57 14.74 4.23 -10.22
CA ALA A 57 14.58 4.75 -11.57
C ALA A 57 15.13 6.19 -11.70
N GLU A 58 14.93 7.05 -10.69
CA GLU A 58 15.55 8.39 -10.64
C GLU A 58 17.08 8.36 -10.69
N ARG A 59 17.70 7.40 -9.98
CA ARG A 59 19.17 7.28 -9.95
C ARG A 59 19.74 6.68 -11.23
N ILE A 60 19.02 5.74 -11.85
CA ILE A 60 19.52 4.97 -13.00
C ILE A 60 19.35 5.72 -14.31
N VAL A 61 18.18 6.34 -14.55
CA VAL A 61 17.85 6.93 -15.86
C VAL A 61 18.90 7.96 -16.33
N PRO A 62 19.36 8.93 -15.50
CA PRO A 62 20.39 9.88 -15.91
C PRO A 62 21.71 9.20 -16.32
N LEU A 63 22.11 8.14 -15.61
CA LEU A 63 23.38 7.43 -15.87
C LEU A 63 23.38 6.69 -17.22
N LEU A 64 22.20 6.37 -17.75
CA LEU A 64 22.05 5.71 -19.04
C LEU A 64 22.20 6.66 -20.23
N PHE A 65 22.21 7.98 -20.02
CA PHE A 65 22.58 8.94 -21.05
C PHE A 65 24.09 8.99 -21.26
N SER A 66 24.53 9.02 -22.52
CA SER A 66 25.91 9.31 -22.90
C SER A 66 25.99 10.72 -23.49
N ILE A 67 27.14 11.38 -23.34
CA ILE A 67 27.44 12.64 -24.04
C ILE A 67 28.45 12.34 -25.13
N LYS A 68 28.13 12.65 -26.39
CA LYS A 68 29.00 12.41 -27.54
C LYS A 68 29.42 13.72 -28.20
N PRO A 69 30.67 13.85 -28.65
CA PRO A 69 31.09 14.98 -29.46
C PRO A 69 30.43 14.90 -30.84
N ILE A 70 30.12 16.06 -31.42
CA ILE A 70 29.55 16.14 -32.76
C ILE A 70 30.68 16.25 -33.76
N ASN A 71 30.82 15.24 -34.62
CA ASN A 71 31.93 15.07 -35.57
C ASN A 71 32.15 16.29 -36.50
N ALA A 72 31.12 17.10 -36.75
CA ALA A 72 31.17 18.25 -37.66
C ALA A 72 31.46 19.60 -36.98
N SER A 73 31.48 19.67 -35.65
CA SER A 73 31.63 20.91 -34.88
C SER A 73 32.45 20.61 -33.63
N GLY A 74 33.77 20.68 -33.74
CA GLY A 74 34.75 20.16 -32.77
C GLY A 74 34.70 20.72 -31.33
N GLN A 75 33.68 21.50 -30.97
CA GLN A 75 33.46 22.06 -29.63
C GLN A 75 32.05 21.78 -29.07
N LEU A 76 31.17 21.11 -29.83
CA LEU A 76 29.79 20.85 -29.42
C LEU A 76 29.57 19.37 -29.13
N TYR A 77 28.73 19.12 -28.15
CA TYR A 77 28.35 17.81 -27.65
C TYR A 77 26.83 17.66 -27.70
N GLU A 78 26.38 16.41 -27.73
CA GLU A 78 24.96 16.06 -27.64
C GLU A 78 24.73 14.94 -26.61
N PRO A 79 23.65 15.01 -25.82
CA PRO A 79 23.17 13.87 -25.06
C PRO A 79 22.59 12.82 -26.01
N VAL A 80 22.85 11.55 -25.75
CA VAL A 80 22.26 10.43 -26.48
C VAL A 80 21.85 9.32 -25.52
N SER A 81 20.73 8.67 -25.80
CA SER A 81 20.29 7.48 -25.09
C SER A 81 19.57 6.53 -26.04
N ASP A 82 19.74 5.24 -25.83
CA ASP A 82 19.04 4.15 -26.54
C ASP A 82 18.07 3.41 -25.61
N MET A 83 17.89 3.91 -24.38
CA MET A 83 17.07 3.22 -23.40
C MET A 83 15.61 3.16 -23.83
N LYS A 84 14.99 2.01 -23.59
CA LYS A 84 13.55 1.80 -23.74
C LYS A 84 12.99 1.54 -22.36
N ILE A 85 11.97 2.31 -21.98
CA ILE A 85 11.36 2.19 -20.66
C ILE A 85 9.88 1.85 -20.82
N ILE A 86 9.44 0.82 -20.08
CA ILE A 86 8.05 0.49 -19.88
C ILE A 86 7.77 0.59 -18.39
N VAL A 87 6.69 1.29 -18.04
CA VAL A 87 6.23 1.38 -16.65
C VAL A 87 4.85 0.77 -16.56
N THR A 88 4.64 -0.09 -15.57
CA THR A 88 3.32 -0.59 -15.17
C THR A 88 3.11 -0.26 -13.70
N ALA A 89 2.09 0.54 -13.42
CA ALA A 89 1.86 1.14 -12.10
C ALA A 89 0.38 1.26 -11.79
N LYS A 90 0.04 1.51 -10.53
CA LYS A 90 -1.31 1.98 -10.19
C LYS A 90 -1.53 3.35 -10.85
N SER A 91 -2.71 3.59 -11.42
CA SER A 91 -3.06 4.88 -12.00
C SER A 91 -3.84 5.74 -11.01
N PHE A 92 -3.82 7.05 -11.22
CA PHE A 92 -4.93 7.90 -10.78
C PHE A 92 -6.17 7.65 -11.64
N GLU A 93 -7.31 8.16 -11.20
CA GLU A 93 -8.53 8.17 -12.01
C GLU A 93 -8.30 8.98 -13.32
N PRO A 94 -8.86 8.55 -14.46
CA PRO A 94 -8.68 9.25 -15.74
C PRO A 94 -8.95 10.75 -15.67
N THR A 95 -9.98 11.17 -14.93
CA THR A 95 -10.34 12.59 -14.74
C THR A 95 -9.23 13.41 -14.09
N SER A 96 -8.43 12.80 -13.22
CA SER A 96 -7.28 13.44 -12.57
C SER A 96 -6.05 13.49 -13.47
N ILE A 97 -5.94 12.55 -14.41
CA ILE A 97 -4.81 12.44 -15.35
C ILE A 97 -4.97 13.41 -16.53
N LEU A 98 -6.20 13.61 -17.01
CA LEU A 98 -6.51 14.42 -18.21
C LEU A 98 -5.79 15.78 -18.30
N PRO A 99 -5.71 16.62 -17.25
CA PRO A 99 -5.07 17.94 -17.34
C PRO A 99 -3.57 17.88 -17.64
N TYR A 100 -2.96 16.71 -17.48
CA TYR A 100 -1.52 16.50 -17.59
C TYR A 100 -1.09 15.87 -18.91
N LEU A 101 -2.06 15.55 -19.79
CA LEU A 101 -1.79 14.99 -21.11
C LEU A 101 -1.56 16.10 -22.12
N HIS A 102 -0.55 15.90 -22.96
CA HIS A 102 -0.31 16.72 -24.14
C HIS A 102 -1.27 16.36 -25.27
N GLU A 103 -1.56 15.07 -25.42
CA GLU A 103 -2.47 14.52 -26.44
C GLU A 103 -3.39 13.48 -25.81
N LEU A 104 -4.67 13.50 -26.18
CA LEU A 104 -5.66 12.49 -25.80
C LEU A 104 -6.11 11.74 -27.05
N SER A 105 -5.92 10.43 -27.06
CA SER A 105 -6.30 9.56 -28.18
C SER A 105 -7.58 8.77 -27.89
N HIS A 106 -7.87 8.44 -26.63
CA HIS A 106 -9.08 7.74 -26.22
C HIS A 106 -9.45 8.08 -24.77
N LEU A 107 -10.75 8.14 -24.47
CA LEU A 107 -11.29 8.33 -23.13
C LEU A 107 -12.64 7.64 -23.00
N ASP A 108 -12.75 6.73 -22.04
CA ASP A 108 -14.02 6.14 -21.60
C ASP A 108 -14.08 6.20 -20.06
N LEU A 109 -14.83 7.17 -19.55
CA LEU A 109 -14.95 7.40 -18.11
C LEU A 109 -15.78 6.33 -17.40
N GLU A 110 -16.73 5.69 -18.08
CA GLU A 110 -17.57 4.64 -17.49
C GLU A 110 -16.74 3.37 -17.27
N ARG A 111 -15.80 3.10 -18.19
CA ARG A 111 -14.89 1.95 -18.11
C ARG A 111 -13.56 2.26 -17.42
N GLY A 112 -13.32 3.52 -17.07
CA GLY A 112 -12.05 3.97 -16.48
C GLY A 112 -10.86 3.80 -17.42
N GLU A 113 -11.08 4.01 -18.72
CA GLU A 113 -10.07 3.86 -19.76
C GLU A 113 -9.57 5.22 -20.28
N LEU A 114 -8.28 5.32 -20.52
CA LEU A 114 -7.65 6.51 -21.10
C LEU A 114 -6.43 6.11 -21.93
N LEU A 115 -6.31 6.66 -23.14
CA LEU A 115 -5.08 6.59 -23.94
C LEU A 115 -4.63 8.01 -24.28
N GLY A 116 -3.36 8.32 -24.07
CA GLY A 116 -2.82 9.63 -24.42
C GLY A 116 -1.32 9.73 -24.24
N VAL A 117 -0.77 10.89 -24.59
CA VAL A 117 0.66 11.18 -24.51
C VAL A 117 0.87 12.31 -23.50
N ARG A 118 1.82 12.11 -22.59
CA ARG A 118 2.33 13.18 -21.72
C ARG A 118 3.75 13.55 -22.16
N LEU A 119 4.01 14.85 -22.25
CA LEU A 119 5.33 15.39 -22.57
C LEU A 119 5.90 16.17 -21.38
N VAL A 120 7.19 16.02 -21.14
CA VAL A 120 7.98 16.86 -20.21
C VAL A 120 9.28 17.23 -20.90
N GLU A 121 9.73 18.48 -20.72
CA GLU A 121 11.00 18.99 -21.25
C GLU A 121 11.89 19.45 -20.10
N TRP A 122 13.12 18.94 -20.05
CA TRP A 122 14.20 19.51 -19.23
C TRP A 122 15.14 20.29 -20.11
N ARG A 123 15.60 21.45 -19.63
CA ARG A 123 16.42 22.35 -20.42
C ARG A 123 17.57 22.93 -19.63
N SER A 124 18.73 22.99 -20.26
CA SER A 124 19.89 23.75 -19.79
C SER A 124 20.47 24.54 -20.96
N ARG A 125 20.28 25.86 -20.95
CA ARG A 125 20.66 26.76 -22.06
C ARG A 125 20.15 26.25 -23.43
N ASP A 126 21.08 25.87 -24.30
CA ASP A 126 20.85 25.40 -25.66
C ASP A 126 20.84 23.87 -25.77
N VAL A 127 20.57 23.14 -24.69
CA VAL A 127 20.34 21.69 -24.70
C VAL A 127 19.02 21.41 -24.02
N ALA A 128 18.21 20.54 -24.61
CA ALA A 128 16.98 20.06 -24.00
C ALA A 128 16.88 18.53 -24.12
N VAL A 129 16.17 17.91 -23.18
CA VAL A 129 15.74 16.52 -23.26
C VAL A 129 14.23 16.52 -23.11
N VAL A 130 13.53 16.06 -24.15
CA VAL A 130 12.07 15.92 -24.14
C VAL A 130 11.73 14.45 -23.93
N ALA A 131 11.00 14.14 -22.87
CA ALA A 131 10.41 12.82 -22.67
C ALA A 131 8.96 12.79 -23.12
N GLY A 132 8.62 11.79 -23.94
CA GLY A 132 7.24 11.42 -24.21
C GLY A 132 6.89 10.10 -23.55
N ALA A 133 5.82 10.12 -22.74
CA ALA A 133 5.18 8.94 -22.19
C ALA A 133 3.88 8.68 -22.96
N GLU A 134 3.87 7.63 -23.78
CA GLU A 134 2.65 7.08 -24.36
C GLU A 134 1.98 6.21 -23.30
N THR A 135 0.79 6.62 -22.85
CA THR A 135 0.11 6.07 -21.67
C THR A 135 -1.18 5.39 -22.06
N ALA A 136 -1.43 4.25 -21.41
CA ALA A 136 -2.68 3.53 -21.46
C ALA A 136 -3.14 3.23 -20.03
N VAL A 137 -4.36 3.64 -19.69
CA VAL A 137 -5.00 3.38 -18.39
C VAL A 137 -6.20 2.48 -18.64
N GLN A 138 -6.30 1.42 -17.86
CA GLN A 138 -7.47 0.54 -17.82
C GLN A 138 -7.59 -0.10 -16.44
N GLY A 139 -8.79 -0.07 -15.84
CA GLY A 139 -9.06 -0.75 -14.57
C GLY A 139 -8.21 -0.27 -13.39
N GLY A 140 -7.79 1.00 -13.38
CA GLY A 140 -6.96 1.60 -12.33
C GLY A 140 -5.46 1.27 -12.41
N ILE A 141 -5.02 0.70 -13.53
CA ILE A 141 -3.61 0.42 -13.84
C ILE A 141 -3.21 1.26 -15.04
N ILE A 142 -2.00 1.82 -14.99
CA ILE A 142 -1.37 2.53 -16.09
C ILE A 142 -0.19 1.72 -16.63
N THR A 143 -0.12 1.62 -17.95
CA THR A 143 1.09 1.23 -18.68
C THR A 143 1.59 2.43 -19.48
N ALA A 144 2.87 2.76 -19.35
CA ALA A 144 3.49 3.88 -20.04
C ALA A 144 4.76 3.44 -20.77
N ARG A 145 4.83 3.72 -22.08
CA ARG A 145 6.07 3.60 -22.87
C ARG A 145 6.76 4.95 -22.92
N ILE A 146 7.96 5.04 -22.37
CA ILE A 146 8.69 6.31 -22.26
C ILE A 146 9.85 6.33 -23.26
N LYS A 147 9.96 7.43 -24.00
CA LYS A 147 11.08 7.71 -24.90
C LYS A 147 11.65 9.09 -24.60
N PHE A 148 12.96 9.18 -24.46
CA PHE A 148 13.69 10.43 -24.33
C PHE A 148 14.25 10.85 -25.69
N ASN A 149 13.99 12.09 -26.08
CA ASN A 149 14.47 12.72 -27.30
C ASN A 149 15.32 13.93 -26.91
N PRO A 150 16.64 13.82 -26.97
CA PRO A 150 17.53 14.97 -26.80
C PRO A 150 17.40 15.92 -27.99
N HIS A 151 17.46 17.23 -27.72
CA HIS A 151 17.41 18.30 -28.71
C HIS A 151 18.57 19.28 -28.48
N PHE A 152 19.05 19.84 -29.60
CA PHE A 152 20.12 20.83 -29.66
C PHE A 152 21.49 20.35 -29.14
N ARG A 153 22.49 21.24 -29.11
CA ARG A 153 23.90 20.92 -28.88
C ARG A 153 24.64 22.09 -28.24
N ASP A 154 25.49 21.81 -27.27
CA ASP A 154 26.23 22.81 -26.50
C ASP A 154 27.50 22.18 -25.91
N SER A 155 28.17 22.86 -24.98
CA SER A 155 29.28 22.33 -24.19
C SER A 155 28.90 21.05 -23.46
N GLN A 156 29.90 20.20 -23.21
CA GLN A 156 29.72 18.97 -22.42
C GLN A 156 29.13 19.26 -21.03
N TYR A 157 29.52 20.37 -20.41
CA TYR A 157 28.98 20.81 -19.12
C TYR A 157 27.47 21.06 -19.18
N ASN A 158 26.99 21.82 -20.17
CA ASN A 158 25.56 22.10 -20.30
C ASN A 158 24.75 20.84 -20.65
N CYS A 159 25.32 19.93 -21.44
CA CYS A 159 24.72 18.62 -21.70
C CYS A 159 24.57 17.81 -20.41
N GLN A 160 25.60 17.76 -19.56
CA GLN A 160 25.55 17.04 -18.28
C GLN A 160 24.53 17.70 -17.33
N ALA A 161 24.57 19.03 -17.20
CA ALA A 161 23.61 19.77 -16.39
C ALA A 161 22.16 19.56 -16.84
N CYS A 162 21.91 19.34 -18.13
CA CYS A 162 20.59 18.96 -18.63
C CYS A 162 20.22 17.52 -18.26
N ILE A 163 21.14 16.56 -18.39
CA ILE A 163 20.93 15.15 -18.02
C ILE A 163 20.63 15.03 -16.52
N ASP A 164 21.34 15.78 -15.68
CA ASP A 164 21.20 15.74 -14.21
C ASP A 164 19.81 16.21 -13.74
N GLN A 165 19.08 16.96 -14.57
CA GLN A 165 17.71 17.39 -14.30
C GLN A 165 16.65 16.36 -14.72
N VAL A 166 17.00 15.38 -15.56
CA VAL A 166 16.04 14.41 -16.09
C VAL A 166 15.46 13.58 -14.95
N SER A 167 14.14 13.67 -14.77
CA SER A 167 13.42 12.94 -13.72
C SER A 167 12.26 12.12 -14.29
N ILE A 168 12.28 10.81 -14.06
CA ILE A 168 11.17 9.94 -14.46
C ILE A 168 9.91 10.18 -13.60
N GLY A 169 10.10 10.60 -12.36
CA GLY A 169 9.07 10.92 -11.39
C GLY A 169 8.34 12.19 -11.75
N GLU A 170 9.00 13.24 -12.25
CA GLU A 170 8.29 14.41 -12.78
C GLU A 170 7.33 14.05 -13.94
N LEU A 171 7.75 13.10 -14.78
CA LEU A 171 6.93 12.58 -15.87
C LEU A 171 5.74 11.75 -15.36
N LEU A 172 5.95 10.87 -14.38
CA LEU A 172 4.95 9.88 -13.94
C LEU A 172 4.12 10.29 -12.72
N LYS A 173 4.56 11.28 -11.95
CA LYS A 173 3.90 11.77 -10.72
C LYS A 173 2.44 12.17 -10.92
N PRO A 174 2.05 12.83 -12.02
CA PRO A 174 0.63 13.14 -12.24
C PRO A 174 -0.20 11.94 -12.70
N LEU A 175 0.45 10.84 -13.08
CA LEU A 175 -0.18 9.66 -13.66
C LEU A 175 -0.37 8.53 -12.64
N SER A 176 0.53 8.43 -11.66
CA SER A 176 0.55 7.36 -10.69
C SER A 176 0.84 7.84 -9.27
N PRO A 177 0.08 7.38 -8.25
CA PRO A 177 0.33 7.71 -6.85
C PRO A 177 1.68 7.18 -6.34
N GLU A 178 2.24 6.14 -6.96
CA GLU A 178 3.51 5.53 -6.57
C GLU A 178 4.69 6.51 -6.74
N PHE A 179 4.56 7.53 -7.59
CA PHE A 179 5.55 8.59 -7.81
C PHE A 179 5.20 9.92 -7.13
N ALA A 180 3.98 10.04 -6.59
CA ALA A 180 3.47 11.28 -6.01
C ALA A 180 3.53 11.33 -4.49
N ARG A 181 3.46 10.18 -3.83
CA ARG A 181 3.34 10.06 -2.37
C ARG A 181 4.48 9.22 -1.82
N THR A 182 4.96 9.59 -0.63
CA THR A 182 5.74 8.69 0.23
C THR A 182 4.95 7.37 0.39
N PRO A 183 5.59 6.19 0.36
CA PRO A 183 4.89 4.93 0.57
C PRO A 183 3.99 5.04 1.80
N LEU A 184 2.71 4.72 1.64
CA LEU A 184 1.77 4.75 2.75
C LEU A 184 2.26 3.74 3.78
N GLN A 185 2.62 4.20 4.98
CA GLN A 185 3.07 3.30 6.03
C GLN A 185 1.92 2.34 6.41
N PRO A 186 2.23 1.06 6.65
CA PRO A 186 1.26 0.10 7.17
C PRO A 186 0.56 0.66 8.40
N ARG A 187 -0.76 0.64 8.40
CA ARG A 187 -1.57 1.00 9.57
C ARG A 187 -2.22 -0.25 10.09
N ILE A 188 -1.91 -0.59 11.34
CA ILE A 188 -2.39 -1.82 11.97
C ILE A 188 -3.29 -1.42 13.13
N THR A 189 -4.49 -1.99 13.18
CA THR A 189 -5.47 -1.77 14.24
C THR A 189 -5.95 -3.10 14.80
N GLY A 190 -6.05 -3.19 16.12
CA GLY A 190 -6.49 -4.39 16.83
C GLY A 190 -5.36 -5.36 17.20
N PRO A 191 -5.70 -6.58 17.63
CA PRO A 191 -7.05 -7.15 17.64
C PRO A 191 -7.98 -6.46 18.66
N VAL A 192 -9.22 -6.16 18.24
CA VAL A 192 -10.27 -5.53 19.08
C VAL A 192 -11.48 -6.45 19.17
N ILE A 193 -11.90 -6.77 20.38
CA ILE A 193 -13.16 -7.45 20.68
C ILE A 193 -14.27 -6.41 20.71
N GLN A 194 -15.29 -6.60 19.90
CA GLN A 194 -16.36 -5.63 19.72
C GLN A 194 -17.74 -6.26 19.62
N ALA A 195 -18.73 -5.50 20.04
CA ALA A 195 -20.14 -5.78 19.81
C ALA A 195 -20.94 -4.48 19.86
N ARG A 196 -22.03 -4.43 19.08
CA ARG A 196 -22.97 -3.30 19.08
C ARG A 196 -24.39 -3.83 19.22
N LEU A 197 -25.11 -3.30 20.20
CA LEU A 197 -26.45 -3.76 20.50
C LEU A 197 -27.31 -2.66 21.14
N SER A 198 -28.61 -2.91 21.20
CA SER A 198 -29.55 -2.09 21.96
C SER A 198 -29.84 -2.77 23.30
N ALA A 199 -29.32 -2.21 24.38
CA ALA A 199 -29.53 -2.68 25.73
C ALA A 199 -30.91 -2.25 26.28
N ASN A 200 -31.48 -3.07 27.15
CA ASN A 200 -32.73 -2.76 27.84
C ASN A 200 -32.50 -1.70 28.94
N CYS A 201 -33.38 -0.70 28.99
CA CYS A 201 -33.37 0.41 29.97
C CYS A 201 -33.35 0.00 31.46
N SER A 202 -33.82 -1.19 31.84
CA SER A 202 -33.74 -1.63 33.24
C SER A 202 -32.43 -2.38 33.55
N LYS A 203 -31.94 -3.18 32.61
CA LYS A 203 -30.77 -4.05 32.82
C LYS A 203 -29.42 -3.37 32.60
N TRP A 204 -29.36 -2.31 31.78
CA TRP A 204 -28.10 -1.56 31.60
C TRP A 204 -27.67 -0.85 32.88
N ALA A 205 -28.60 -0.29 33.66
CA ALA A 205 -28.30 0.40 34.91
C ALA A 205 -27.74 -0.58 35.94
N GLU A 206 -28.29 -1.80 35.98
CA GLU A 206 -27.74 -2.89 36.78
C GLU A 206 -26.33 -3.28 36.32
N PHE A 207 -26.08 -3.36 35.02
CA PHE A 207 -24.75 -3.62 34.48
C PHE A 207 -23.75 -2.55 34.93
N ILE A 208 -24.09 -1.26 34.78
CA ILE A 208 -23.22 -0.13 35.15
C ILE A 208 -22.90 -0.13 36.65
N ASN A 209 -23.90 -0.35 37.50
CA ASN A 209 -23.71 -0.34 38.95
C ASN A 209 -22.88 -1.52 39.48
N ARG A 210 -22.69 -2.57 38.66
CA ARG A 210 -21.86 -3.74 39.00
C ARG A 210 -20.43 -3.63 38.48
N GLN A 211 -20.08 -2.54 37.79
CA GLN A 211 -18.72 -2.38 37.26
C GLN A 211 -17.71 -2.11 38.37
N SER A 212 -16.57 -2.80 38.27
CA SER A 212 -15.42 -2.59 39.15
C SER A 212 -14.55 -1.40 38.74
N VAL A 213 -14.83 -0.80 37.59
CA VAL A 213 -14.06 0.30 37.00
C VAL A 213 -14.89 1.60 36.94
N PRO A 214 -14.24 2.77 36.80
CA PRO A 214 -14.95 4.05 36.75
C PRO A 214 -15.96 4.13 35.61
N VAL A 215 -17.10 4.72 35.93
CA VAL A 215 -18.15 5.06 34.96
C VAL A 215 -18.15 6.58 34.82
N ILE A 216 -17.76 7.07 33.64
CA ILE A 216 -17.60 8.49 33.34
C ILE A 216 -18.78 8.92 32.48
N TYR A 217 -19.53 9.92 32.96
CA TYR A 217 -20.54 10.57 32.14
C TYR A 217 -19.92 11.72 31.34
N GLN A 218 -20.01 11.66 30.01
CA GLN A 218 -19.52 12.70 29.10
C GLN A 218 -20.68 13.56 28.60
N GLN A 219 -20.88 14.71 29.27
CA GLN A 219 -22.00 15.62 28.99
C GLN A 219 -22.04 16.12 27.53
N ALA A 220 -20.88 16.39 26.93
CA ALA A 220 -20.81 16.93 25.57
C ALA A 220 -21.38 15.99 24.50
N ALA A 221 -21.27 14.67 24.71
CA ALA A 221 -21.74 13.65 23.78
C ALA A 221 -22.98 12.89 24.28
N ASP A 222 -23.45 13.23 25.49
CA ASP A 222 -24.53 12.59 26.24
C ASP A 222 -24.40 11.07 26.27
N LEU A 223 -23.26 10.58 26.79
CA LEU A 223 -22.95 9.16 26.89
C LEU A 223 -22.34 8.78 28.24
N TYR A 224 -22.52 7.52 28.63
CA TYR A 224 -21.83 6.89 29.74
C TYR A 224 -20.71 6.01 29.19
N LEU A 225 -19.52 6.19 29.74
CA LEU A 225 -18.30 5.45 29.40
C LEU A 225 -17.90 4.59 30.59
N VAL A 226 -17.78 3.29 30.40
CA VAL A 226 -17.11 2.40 31.34
C VAL A 226 -15.68 2.22 30.84
N ASP A 227 -14.73 2.79 31.57
CA ASP A 227 -13.34 2.94 31.11
C ASP A 227 -12.44 1.89 31.77
N TYR A 228 -11.86 0.99 30.98
CA TYR A 228 -10.86 0.00 31.41
C TYR A 228 -9.43 0.46 31.09
N GLY A 229 -9.23 1.75 30.78
CA GLY A 229 -7.95 2.33 30.41
C GLY A 229 -7.41 1.75 29.11
N GLU A 230 -6.17 1.27 29.12
CA GLU A 230 -5.53 0.68 27.94
C GLU A 230 -6.19 -0.61 27.45
N ALA A 231 -7.04 -1.24 28.27
CA ALA A 231 -7.74 -2.47 27.93
C ALA A 231 -9.01 -2.25 27.09
N GLY A 232 -9.48 -1.00 26.97
CA GLY A 232 -10.61 -0.62 26.15
C GLY A 232 -11.76 0.01 26.94
N GLN A 233 -12.94 0.06 26.31
CA GLN A 233 -14.06 0.84 26.82
C GLN A 233 -15.42 0.25 26.40
N LEU A 234 -16.44 0.52 27.20
CA LEU A 234 -17.84 0.31 26.83
C LEU A 234 -18.56 1.66 26.81
N ILE A 235 -19.26 1.93 25.73
CA ILE A 235 -19.97 3.19 25.49
C ILE A 235 -21.47 2.91 25.50
N PHE A 236 -22.20 3.66 26.31
CA PHE A 236 -23.67 3.63 26.36
C PHE A 236 -24.22 4.99 25.96
N LYS A 237 -25.05 5.03 24.92
CA LYS A 237 -25.68 6.25 24.42
C LYS A 237 -27.19 6.07 24.31
N GLN A 238 -27.94 6.95 24.96
CA GLN A 238 -29.39 6.96 24.85
C GLN A 238 -29.81 7.56 23.51
N LYS A 239 -30.67 6.86 22.75
CA LYS A 239 -31.31 7.45 21.57
C LYS A 239 -32.44 8.39 22.01
N PRO A 240 -32.46 9.66 21.52
CA PRO A 240 -33.51 10.62 21.86
C PRO A 240 -34.92 10.12 21.54
N ASP A 241 -35.07 9.40 20.42
CA ASP A 241 -36.37 9.11 19.84
C ASP A 241 -37.02 7.80 20.31
N ARG A 242 -36.24 6.88 20.92
CA ARG A 242 -36.70 5.49 21.14
C ARG A 242 -36.61 4.98 22.56
N ARG A 243 -36.05 5.76 23.50
CA ARG A 243 -35.68 5.24 24.85
C ARG A 243 -34.89 3.92 24.78
N GLU A 244 -34.12 3.75 23.72
CA GLU A 244 -33.21 2.63 23.51
C GLU A 244 -31.81 3.08 23.90
N ILE A 245 -31.04 2.21 24.54
CA ILE A 245 -29.66 2.49 24.92
C ILE A 245 -28.76 1.71 23.99
N LEU A 246 -28.06 2.41 23.11
CA LEU A 246 -27.03 1.81 22.28
C LEU A 246 -25.81 1.52 23.14
N CYS A 247 -25.41 0.25 23.19
CA CYS A 247 -24.17 -0.19 23.79
C CYS A 247 -23.18 -0.52 22.67
N SER A 248 -21.96 0.03 22.77
CA SER A 248 -20.81 -0.34 21.95
C SER A 248 -19.72 -0.84 22.88
N ILE A 249 -19.27 -2.07 22.64
CA ILE A 249 -18.17 -2.71 23.37
C ILE A 249 -16.95 -2.64 22.47
N GLU A 250 -15.82 -2.14 22.98
CA GLU A 250 -14.54 -2.07 22.27
C GLU A 250 -13.40 -2.40 23.24
N LEU A 251 -12.94 -3.65 23.25
CA LEU A 251 -11.91 -4.14 24.17
C LEU A 251 -10.67 -4.59 23.41
N THR A 252 -9.52 -4.03 23.76
CA THR A 252 -8.22 -4.30 23.13
C THR A 252 -7.45 -5.40 23.87
N ASN A 253 -7.67 -5.53 25.18
CA ASN A 253 -7.01 -6.54 26.00
C ASN A 253 -8.00 -7.63 26.42
N PRO A 254 -7.79 -8.90 26.01
CA PRO A 254 -8.72 -9.98 26.32
C PRO A 254 -8.65 -10.43 27.79
N GLN A 255 -7.63 -10.01 28.57
CA GLN A 255 -7.45 -10.42 29.97
C GLN A 255 -8.52 -9.86 30.92
N ILE A 256 -9.23 -8.81 30.53
CA ILE A 256 -10.32 -8.25 31.35
C ILE A 256 -11.62 -9.08 31.27
N ILE A 257 -11.70 -10.00 30.31
CA ILE A 257 -12.87 -10.83 30.08
C ILE A 257 -12.80 -12.01 31.04
N SER A 258 -13.52 -11.91 32.16
CA SER A 258 -13.74 -13.01 33.10
C SER A 258 -15.05 -13.76 32.77
N ALA A 259 -15.25 -14.92 33.38
CA ALA A 259 -16.52 -15.66 33.26
C ALA A 259 -17.70 -14.80 33.75
N ASP A 260 -17.54 -14.13 34.89
CA ASP A 260 -18.53 -13.20 35.43
C ASP A 260 -18.84 -12.04 34.46
N PHE A 261 -17.83 -11.55 33.75
CA PHE A 261 -18.02 -10.48 32.76
C PHE A 261 -18.84 -10.97 31.55
N ILE A 262 -18.54 -12.16 31.03
CA ILE A 262 -19.30 -12.79 29.94
C ILE A 262 -20.76 -13.00 30.36
N ASP A 263 -20.97 -13.50 31.59
CA ASP A 263 -22.31 -13.69 32.16
C ASP A 263 -23.08 -12.38 32.27
N MET A 264 -22.43 -11.30 32.69
CA MET A 264 -23.03 -9.96 32.72
C MET A 264 -23.38 -9.45 31.32
N LEU A 265 -22.49 -9.62 30.34
CA LEU A 265 -22.74 -9.22 28.95
C LEU A 265 -23.98 -9.94 28.38
N HIS A 266 -24.08 -11.25 28.58
CA HIS A 266 -25.21 -12.03 28.08
C HIS A 266 -26.50 -11.75 28.86
N ASN A 267 -26.48 -11.85 30.19
CA ASN A 267 -27.71 -11.84 30.99
C ASN A 267 -28.29 -10.44 31.19
N LEU A 268 -27.43 -9.41 31.30
CA LEU A 268 -27.84 -8.02 31.52
C LEU A 268 -27.97 -7.26 30.20
N LEU A 269 -26.94 -7.31 29.35
CA LEU A 269 -26.95 -6.54 28.11
C LEU A 269 -27.59 -7.28 26.93
N GLY A 270 -27.66 -8.61 26.96
CA GLY A 270 -28.23 -9.41 25.88
C GLY A 270 -27.27 -9.60 24.71
N VAL A 271 -25.95 -9.57 24.96
CA VAL A 271 -24.94 -9.85 23.93
C VAL A 271 -24.99 -11.33 23.58
N GLY A 272 -25.39 -11.65 22.35
CA GLY A 272 -25.39 -13.02 21.83
C GLY A 272 -24.11 -13.40 21.08
N GLU A 273 -23.32 -12.42 20.65
CA GLU A 273 -22.10 -12.66 19.87
C GLU A 273 -21.09 -11.53 20.13
N LEU A 274 -19.82 -11.90 20.27
CA LEU A 274 -18.67 -10.98 20.23
C LEU A 274 -17.88 -11.22 18.94
N THR A 275 -17.51 -10.15 18.26
CA THR A 275 -16.65 -10.20 17.08
C THR A 275 -15.26 -9.68 17.45
N ILE A 276 -14.21 -10.40 17.06
CA ILE A 276 -12.82 -9.96 17.22
C ILE A 276 -12.32 -9.56 15.83
N LEU A 277 -11.90 -8.31 15.67
CA LEU A 277 -11.36 -7.79 14.41
C LEU A 277 -9.91 -7.38 14.55
N HIS A 278 -9.11 -7.71 13.54
CA HIS A 278 -7.75 -7.21 13.39
C HIS A 278 -7.51 -6.79 11.94
N THR A 279 -7.20 -5.52 11.72
CA THR A 279 -7.09 -4.95 10.38
C THR A 279 -5.69 -4.40 10.15
N ALA A 280 -5.17 -4.63 8.96
CA ALA A 280 -3.97 -3.98 8.46
C ALA A 280 -4.27 -3.32 7.12
N GLU A 281 -4.00 -2.03 7.03
CA GLU A 281 -4.17 -1.19 5.84
C GLU A 281 -2.82 -0.78 5.27
N ASN A 282 -2.81 -0.47 3.97
CA ASN A 282 -1.61 -0.07 3.23
C ASN A 282 -0.51 -1.14 3.26
N ILE A 283 -0.89 -2.41 3.30
CA ILE A 283 0.06 -3.51 3.17
C ILE A 283 0.03 -4.07 1.75
N LEU A 284 1.20 -4.27 1.15
CA LEU A 284 1.34 -4.95 -0.13
C LEU A 284 1.84 -6.37 0.11
N LEU A 285 0.96 -7.34 -0.13
CA LEU A 285 1.30 -8.76 -0.08
C LEU A 285 1.31 -9.34 -1.49
N PRO A 286 2.48 -9.77 -2.02
CA PRO A 286 2.55 -10.45 -3.30
C PRO A 286 1.69 -11.74 -3.29
N PRO A 287 0.98 -12.08 -4.39
CA PRO A 287 0.16 -13.30 -4.48
C PRO A 287 0.90 -14.59 -4.10
N GLU A 288 2.19 -14.70 -4.45
CA GLU A 288 3.03 -15.84 -4.08
C GLU A 288 3.18 -15.96 -2.56
N GLN A 289 3.41 -14.85 -1.86
CA GLN A 289 3.51 -14.83 -0.39
C GLN A 289 2.17 -15.19 0.26
N LEU A 290 1.07 -14.66 -0.28
CA LEU A 290 -0.29 -14.97 0.17
C LEU A 290 -0.58 -16.47 0.08
N MET A 291 -0.36 -17.07 -1.08
CA MET A 291 -0.74 -18.46 -1.34
C MET A 291 0.21 -19.46 -0.68
N TYR A 292 1.53 -19.27 -0.81
CA TYR A 292 2.50 -20.25 -0.36
C TYR A 292 2.87 -20.11 1.12
N ASN A 293 3.06 -18.89 1.62
CA ASN A 293 3.58 -18.66 2.98
C ASN A 293 2.48 -18.37 4.01
N LEU A 294 1.39 -17.75 3.57
CA LEU A 294 0.27 -17.34 4.42
C LEU A 294 -0.96 -18.24 4.30
N SER A 295 -0.98 -19.16 3.33
CA SER A 295 -2.06 -20.13 3.08
C SER A 295 -3.40 -19.51 2.66
N PHE A 296 -3.37 -18.35 2.01
CA PHE A 296 -4.57 -17.76 1.42
C PHE A 296 -5.00 -18.53 0.16
N HIS A 297 -6.30 -18.60 -0.05
CA HIS A 297 -6.95 -19.14 -1.22
C HIS A 297 -7.47 -17.99 -2.07
N LYS A 298 -7.37 -18.16 -3.38
CA LYS A 298 -7.82 -17.17 -4.35
C LYS A 298 -9.34 -17.27 -4.49
N GLU A 299 -10.04 -16.18 -4.24
CA GLU A 299 -11.50 -16.08 -4.49
C GLU A 299 -11.80 -15.83 -5.98
N PRO A 300 -13.03 -16.06 -6.46
CA PRO A 300 -13.44 -15.80 -7.85
C PRO A 300 -13.12 -14.37 -8.32
N ASP A 301 -13.30 -13.38 -7.44
CA ASP A 301 -12.94 -11.99 -7.70
C ASP A 301 -11.42 -11.84 -7.73
N PHE A 302 -10.84 -11.41 -8.87
CA PHE A 302 -9.39 -11.34 -9.10
C PHE A 302 -8.57 -10.63 -7.98
N TYR A 303 -9.16 -9.67 -7.27
CA TYR A 303 -8.49 -8.88 -6.23
C TYR A 303 -8.64 -9.43 -4.81
N SER A 304 -9.44 -10.48 -4.58
CA SER A 304 -9.76 -10.99 -3.23
C SER A 304 -9.09 -12.33 -2.93
N PHE A 305 -8.61 -12.47 -1.69
CA PHE A 305 -7.97 -13.67 -1.15
C PHE A 305 -8.53 -13.94 0.25
N THR A 306 -8.80 -15.21 0.58
CA THR A 306 -9.31 -15.60 1.90
C THR A 306 -8.47 -16.66 2.57
N VAL A 307 -8.49 -16.69 3.90
CA VAL A 307 -7.86 -17.75 4.70
C VAL A 307 -8.80 -18.14 5.83
N SER A 308 -8.87 -19.44 6.14
CA SER A 308 -9.57 -19.94 7.32
C SER A 308 -8.56 -20.66 8.21
N LYS A 309 -8.47 -20.23 9.48
CA LYS A 309 -7.54 -20.78 10.48
C LYS A 309 -8.26 -21.45 11.64
N GLY A 310 -9.45 -21.99 11.41
CA GLY A 310 -10.28 -22.69 12.39
C GLY A 310 -10.95 -21.76 13.39
N CYS A 311 -10.18 -20.85 14.02
CA CYS A 311 -10.64 -19.93 15.06
C CYS A 311 -10.90 -18.50 14.56
N PHE A 312 -10.46 -18.16 13.33
CA PHE A 312 -10.77 -16.91 12.65
C PHE A 312 -10.69 -17.11 11.12
N THR A 313 -11.27 -16.16 10.39
CA THR A 313 -11.12 -16.01 8.94
C THR A 313 -10.35 -14.74 8.64
N GLY A 314 -9.68 -14.70 7.49
CA GLY A 314 -8.97 -13.53 7.00
C GLY A 314 -9.39 -13.25 5.55
N MET A 315 -9.54 -11.98 5.20
CA MET A 315 -9.82 -11.53 3.85
C MET A 315 -8.85 -10.41 3.48
N TYR A 316 -8.14 -10.59 2.38
CA TYR A 316 -7.23 -9.60 1.81
C TYR A 316 -7.75 -9.09 0.47
N ASP A 317 -7.88 -7.77 0.35
CA ASP A 317 -8.29 -7.08 -0.87
C ASP A 317 -7.10 -6.29 -1.43
N ILE A 318 -6.58 -6.74 -2.58
CA ILE A 318 -5.44 -6.12 -3.26
C ILE A 318 -5.73 -4.69 -3.70
N LYS A 319 -6.96 -4.39 -4.14
CA LYS A 319 -7.29 -3.04 -4.63
C LYS A 319 -7.25 -2.02 -3.48
N LYS A 320 -7.72 -2.44 -2.30
CA LYS A 320 -7.76 -1.62 -1.09
C LYS A 320 -6.48 -1.66 -0.27
N LEU A 321 -5.60 -2.65 -0.52
CA LEU A 321 -4.41 -2.92 0.29
C LEU A 321 -4.78 -3.15 1.76
N THR A 322 -5.87 -3.89 1.97
CA THR A 322 -6.44 -4.12 3.30
C THR A 322 -6.56 -5.61 3.57
N LEU A 323 -5.99 -6.05 4.70
CA LEU A 323 -6.25 -7.34 5.31
C LEU A 323 -7.17 -7.14 6.51
N THR A 324 -8.26 -7.90 6.57
CA THR A 324 -9.13 -7.98 7.74
C THR A 324 -9.17 -9.42 8.24
N LEU A 325 -8.75 -9.64 9.47
CA LEU A 325 -8.98 -10.87 10.21
C LEU A 325 -10.23 -10.69 11.07
N SER A 326 -11.11 -11.69 11.07
CA SER A 326 -12.36 -11.70 11.82
C SER A 326 -12.56 -13.05 12.51
N GLY A 327 -12.79 -13.03 13.82
CA GLY A 327 -13.29 -14.17 14.59
C GLY A 327 -14.62 -13.81 15.23
N SER A 328 -15.50 -14.78 15.40
CA SER A 328 -16.76 -14.62 16.13
C SER A 328 -16.87 -15.63 17.25
N VAL A 329 -17.51 -15.20 18.34
CA VAL A 329 -17.73 -15.99 19.53
C VAL A 329 -19.18 -15.82 19.96
N GLU A 330 -19.98 -16.88 19.79
CA GLU A 330 -21.37 -16.91 20.26
C GLU A 330 -21.41 -17.04 21.79
N ILE A 331 -22.04 -16.09 22.47
CA ILE A 331 -22.24 -16.15 23.91
C ILE A 331 -23.59 -16.80 24.20
N ASN A 332 -23.53 -18.04 24.67
CA ASN A 332 -24.70 -18.87 24.95
C ASN A 332 -24.91 -19.04 26.47
N LYS A 333 -26.09 -19.50 26.89
CA LYS A 333 -26.44 -19.74 28.32
C LYS A 333 -25.55 -20.74 29.03
N GLU A 334 -24.87 -21.63 28.30
CA GLU A 334 -23.92 -22.60 28.88
C GLU A 334 -22.55 -21.96 29.20
N GLY A 335 -22.39 -20.66 28.88
CA GLY A 335 -21.16 -19.90 29.10
C GLY A 335 -20.12 -20.21 28.02
N VAL A 336 -19.42 -19.18 27.57
CA VAL A 336 -18.20 -19.36 26.76
C VAL A 336 -17.00 -19.31 27.71
N PRO A 337 -16.08 -20.28 27.65
CA PRO A 337 -14.83 -20.17 28.40
C PRO A 337 -14.08 -18.89 27.97
N PRO A 338 -13.70 -18.00 28.91
CA PRO A 338 -12.89 -16.83 28.60
C PRO A 338 -11.63 -17.14 27.77
N ASP A 339 -11.05 -18.32 28.02
CA ASP A 339 -9.90 -18.87 27.30
C ASP A 339 -10.11 -18.94 25.78
N THR A 340 -11.34 -19.13 25.30
CA THR A 340 -11.64 -19.17 23.86
C THR A 340 -11.44 -17.79 23.22
N ILE A 341 -11.93 -16.73 23.86
CA ILE A 341 -11.79 -15.35 23.37
C ILE A 341 -10.30 -14.95 23.40
N GLN A 342 -9.61 -15.27 24.51
CA GLN A 342 -8.17 -15.03 24.65
C GLN A 342 -7.35 -15.79 23.60
N HIS A 343 -7.71 -17.05 23.31
CA HIS A 343 -7.06 -17.85 22.29
C HIS A 343 -7.21 -17.26 20.89
N ILE A 344 -8.43 -16.88 20.48
CA ILE A 344 -8.69 -16.27 19.16
C ILE A 344 -7.90 -14.97 19.04
N HIS A 345 -7.99 -14.09 20.05
CA HIS A 345 -7.28 -12.81 20.08
C HIS A 345 -5.77 -12.98 19.89
N THR A 346 -5.16 -13.89 20.66
CA THR A 346 -3.72 -14.17 20.60
C THR A 346 -3.33 -14.75 19.24
N LYS A 347 -4.11 -15.70 18.71
CA LYS A 347 -3.84 -16.31 17.39
C LYS A 347 -3.95 -15.31 16.24
N MET A 348 -4.88 -14.36 16.32
CA MET A 348 -4.98 -13.28 15.33
C MET A 348 -3.78 -12.34 15.40
N ALA A 349 -3.33 -11.97 16.60
CA ALA A 349 -2.14 -11.11 16.78
C ALA A 349 -0.87 -11.80 16.25
N GLU A 350 -0.63 -13.06 16.62
CA GLU A 350 0.49 -13.87 16.12
C GLU A 350 0.47 -13.98 14.59
N TYR A 351 -0.72 -14.23 14.02
CA TYR A 351 -0.86 -14.36 12.57
C TYR A 351 -0.63 -13.03 11.85
N MET A 352 -1.12 -11.90 12.40
CA MET A 352 -0.87 -10.58 11.83
C MET A 352 0.62 -10.24 11.86
N TYR A 353 1.32 -10.56 12.95
CA TYR A 353 2.77 -10.39 13.02
C TYR A 353 3.48 -11.15 11.89
N LYS A 354 3.13 -12.41 11.68
CA LYS A 354 3.64 -13.21 10.55
C LYS A 354 3.31 -12.58 9.18
N VAL A 355 2.10 -12.04 9.00
CA VAL A 355 1.72 -11.36 7.74
C VAL A 355 2.64 -10.17 7.48
N LEU A 356 2.93 -9.37 8.50
CA LEU A 356 3.74 -8.17 8.38
C LEU A 356 5.21 -8.46 8.04
N GLU A 357 5.75 -9.62 8.44
CA GLU A 357 7.09 -10.07 8.02
C GLU A 357 7.19 -10.30 6.50
N HIS A 358 6.05 -10.54 5.83
CA HIS A 358 5.96 -10.77 4.39
C HIS A 358 5.40 -9.58 3.61
N ALA A 359 5.01 -8.50 4.28
CA ALA A 359 4.51 -7.28 3.66
C ALA A 359 5.67 -6.38 3.19
N VAL A 360 5.50 -5.72 2.03
CA VAL A 360 6.49 -4.83 1.41
C VAL A 360 6.04 -3.38 1.42
#